data_AF-A0A967D259-F1
#
_entry.id   AF-A0A967D259-F1
#
_cell.length_a   1.000
_cell.length_b   1.000
_cell.length_c   1.000
_cell.angle_alpha   90.00
_cell.angle_beta   90.00
_cell.angle_gamma   90.00
#
_symmetry.space_group_name_H-M   'P 1'
#
loop_
_entity.id
_entity.type
_entity.pdbx_description
1 polymer ?
#
loop_
_entity_poly.entity_id
_entity_poly.type
_entity_poly.pdbx_seq_one_letter_code
_entity_poly.pdbx_strand_id
1 'polypeptide(L)'
;PQLSAAIAELQEQGYALPDYPEEATTDEEKSIRARYDAIKGSAVNPVLREGNSDRRAARAVKNYAMKNPHSMGEWVSTSKTHVASMDGNDFRSNEVSATVTDAQAGPAKIEFTDADGNVSVLKDGIDILPGTIVDATFMRASALRDFLRSEIAKAKEEGVLFSLHMKATMMKVSDPIIFGHAVSVYFEEAFEKHADALAAAGVNPNSGLGDVLDRIADQPEILADFNVIMADKAPMYMVDSDRGITNLHVPSDVIIDASMPAVIRAGGKGWGPDGKPADTKCVIPDNCYAPVYDETINYFKETGALDPTTSGAVANVGLMAQKAEEYGSHPTTFEIPANGTIRYIVANGDVLHEQAVEKGDIWRSSSVRKAPIEDWVRLGISRQAATGSQAIFWLDETRAHDAELIKYVTPILEAEGVADKFQILAPREATRVTLETIRTGADSIAISGNVLRDYLTDLFPILELGTSAKMLSIVKLMQGGGMFETGAGGSAPKHVQQLVEENHLRWDSLGEFCALGESLGFLADVTGNSKAAVLGTAV
;
A
#
# COMPACT_ATOMS: atom_id res chain seq x y z
N PRO A 1 4.87 20.15 2.15
CA PRO A 1 5.09 20.97 0.92
C PRO A 1 3.81 21.43 0.20
N GLN A 2 2.98 20.52 -0.34
CA GLN A 2 1.77 20.91 -1.11
C GLN A 2 0.78 21.74 -0.28
N LEU A 3 0.54 21.36 0.98
CA LEU A 3 -0.31 22.11 1.90
C LEU A 3 0.19 23.56 2.09
N SER A 4 1.47 23.73 2.40
CA SER A 4 2.08 25.05 2.64
C SER A 4 2.01 25.93 1.40
N ALA A 5 2.23 25.38 0.20
CA ALA A 5 2.10 26.11 -1.06
C ALA A 5 0.65 26.57 -1.31
N ALA A 6 -0.34 25.72 -1.06
CA ALA A 6 -1.74 26.07 -1.20
C ALA A 6 -2.19 27.14 -0.19
N ILE A 7 -1.69 27.08 1.06
CA ILE A 7 -1.92 28.13 2.07
C ILE A 7 -1.36 29.46 1.59
N ALA A 8 -0.11 29.49 1.11
CA ALA A 8 0.54 30.69 0.61
C ALA A 8 -0.23 31.30 -0.60
N GLU A 9 -0.62 30.47 -1.57
CA GLU A 9 -1.41 30.92 -2.73
C GLU A 9 -2.75 31.55 -2.29
N LEU A 10 -3.44 30.94 -1.33
CA LEU A 10 -4.69 31.49 -0.78
C LEU A 10 -4.46 32.79 0.00
N GLN A 11 -3.38 32.89 0.77
CA GLN A 11 -3.00 34.13 1.46
C GLN A 11 -2.72 35.27 0.47
N GLU A 12 -2.01 34.99 -0.64
CA GLU A 12 -1.79 35.96 -1.72
C GLU A 12 -3.08 36.43 -2.38
N GLN A 13 -4.10 35.56 -2.43
CA GLN A 13 -5.45 35.89 -2.92
C GLN A 13 -6.34 36.61 -1.88
N GLY A 14 -5.83 36.89 -0.68
CA GLY A 14 -6.51 37.64 0.37
C GLY A 14 -7.28 36.80 1.40
N TYR A 15 -7.12 35.48 1.40
CA TYR A 15 -7.68 34.61 2.43
C TYR A 15 -6.78 34.61 3.68
N ALA A 16 -7.30 35.12 4.80
CA ALA A 16 -6.57 35.20 6.07
C ALA A 16 -6.46 33.86 6.80
N LEU A 17 -5.82 32.87 6.16
CA LEU A 17 -5.53 31.56 6.73
C LEU A 17 -4.26 31.61 7.60
N PRO A 18 -4.22 30.90 8.74
CA PRO A 18 -2.99 30.76 9.51
C PRO A 18 -1.99 29.87 8.79
N ASP A 19 -0.70 30.10 9.04
CA ASP A 19 0.38 29.24 8.56
C ASP A 19 0.28 27.84 9.18
N TYR A 20 0.90 26.86 8.52
CA TYR A 20 1.01 25.50 9.06
C TYR A 20 2.21 25.41 10.02
N PRO A 21 2.00 25.15 11.34
CA PRO A 21 3.10 25.04 12.28
C PRO A 21 3.72 23.64 12.22
N GLU A 22 4.96 23.55 11.72
CA GLU A 22 5.71 22.29 11.62
C GLU A 22 6.05 21.71 13.01
N GLU A 23 6.34 22.58 13.97
CA GLU A 23 6.42 22.27 15.40
C GLU A 23 5.38 23.11 16.15
N ALA A 24 4.49 22.45 16.90
CA ALA A 24 3.42 23.11 17.62
C ALA A 24 3.75 23.19 19.11
N THR A 25 4.07 24.39 19.59
CA THR A 25 4.52 24.65 20.96
C THR A 25 3.42 25.25 21.83
N THR A 26 2.46 25.94 21.20
CA THR A 26 1.30 26.54 21.87
C THR A 26 0.01 25.76 21.61
N ASP A 27 -1.01 25.95 22.44
CA ASP A 27 -2.31 25.29 22.26
C ASP A 27 -3.03 25.76 20.99
N GLU A 28 -2.79 27.01 20.57
CA GLU A 28 -3.29 27.55 19.30
C GLU A 28 -2.62 26.85 18.11
N GLU A 29 -1.29 26.73 18.12
CA GLU A 29 -0.55 26.00 17.07
C GLU A 29 -0.95 24.53 17.00
N LYS A 30 -1.15 23.87 18.15
CA LYS A 30 -1.63 22.48 18.20
C LYS A 30 -3.02 22.35 17.56
N SER A 31 -3.92 23.30 17.82
CA SER A 31 -5.26 23.33 17.24
C SER A 31 -5.24 23.62 15.73
N ILE A 32 -4.40 24.55 15.27
CA ILE A 32 -4.19 24.84 13.84
C ILE A 32 -3.64 23.60 13.12
N ARG A 33 -2.57 23.02 13.67
CA ARG A 33 -1.94 21.81 13.14
C ARG A 33 -2.94 20.67 13.04
N ALA A 34 -3.71 20.40 14.10
CA ALA A 34 -4.68 19.31 14.11
C ALA A 34 -5.72 19.46 12.99
N ARG A 35 -6.20 20.68 12.71
CA ARG A 35 -7.14 20.94 11.62
C ARG A 35 -6.52 20.73 10.25
N TYR A 36 -5.30 21.21 10.02
CA TYR A 36 -4.59 20.98 8.77
C TYR A 36 -4.20 19.50 8.58
N ASP A 37 -3.83 18.81 9.66
CA ASP A 37 -3.49 17.39 9.65
C ASP A 37 -4.69 16.51 9.31
N ALA A 38 -5.91 16.99 9.55
CA ALA A 38 -7.15 16.34 9.11
C ALA A 38 -7.44 16.54 7.61
N ILE A 39 -6.84 17.56 6.98
CA ILE A 39 -7.03 17.88 5.55
C ILE A 39 -5.91 17.27 4.70
N LYS A 40 -4.68 17.19 5.22
CA LYS A 40 -3.53 16.67 4.48
C LYS A 40 -3.60 15.15 4.26
N GLY A 41 -2.94 14.68 3.20
CA GLY A 41 -2.92 13.26 2.85
C GLY A 41 -4.22 12.81 2.18
N SER A 42 -4.56 11.52 2.31
CA SER A 42 -5.77 10.95 1.70
C SER A 42 -7.03 11.24 2.54
N ALA A 43 -7.48 12.51 2.54
CA ALA A 43 -8.66 12.94 3.31
C ALA A 43 -10.01 12.68 2.61
N VAL A 44 -10.03 12.60 1.27
CA VAL A 44 -11.27 12.45 0.48
C VAL A 44 -11.75 10.99 0.42
N ASN A 45 -10.86 10.07 0.02
CA ASN A 45 -11.20 8.65 -0.17
C ASN A 45 -11.92 8.01 1.03
N PRO A 46 -11.49 8.23 2.29
CA PRO A 46 -12.13 7.59 3.42
C PRO A 46 -13.53 8.12 3.76
N VAL A 47 -13.96 9.22 3.15
CA VAL A 47 -15.31 9.77 3.29
C VAL A 47 -16.23 9.23 2.18
N LEU A 48 -15.71 9.06 0.97
CA LEU A 48 -16.53 8.67 -0.18
C LEU A 48 -16.65 7.14 -0.35
N ARG A 49 -15.65 6.37 0.11
CA ARG A 49 -15.60 4.90 -0.02
C ARG A 49 -16.45 4.18 1.04
N GLU A 50 -17.75 4.47 1.05
CA GLU A 50 -18.76 3.79 1.88
C GLU A 50 -19.29 2.51 1.21
N GLY A 51 -18.36 1.74 0.63
CA GLY A 51 -18.63 0.52 -0.14
C GLY A 51 -17.34 -0.17 -0.56
N ASN A 52 -17.43 -1.42 -0.99
CA ASN A 52 -16.28 -2.19 -1.44
C ASN A 52 -15.93 -1.92 -2.91
N SER A 53 -14.72 -2.28 -3.30
CA SER A 53 -14.15 -1.98 -4.62
C SER A 53 -14.47 -3.07 -5.64
N ASP A 54 -14.94 -2.69 -6.83
CA ASP A 54 -14.92 -3.48 -8.07
C ASP A 54 -14.02 -2.75 -9.07
N ARG A 55 -12.78 -3.23 -9.23
CA ARG A 55 -11.77 -2.62 -10.11
C ARG A 55 -11.39 -3.57 -11.23
N ARG A 56 -11.43 -3.09 -12.48
CA ARG A 56 -11.20 -3.94 -13.67
C ARG A 56 -10.85 -3.13 -14.91
N ALA A 57 -10.13 -3.72 -15.84
CA ALA A 57 -9.92 -3.12 -17.15
C ALA A 57 -11.26 -3.08 -17.93
N ALA A 58 -11.57 -1.96 -18.56
CA ALA A 58 -12.67 -1.92 -19.52
C ALA A 58 -12.32 -2.79 -20.74
N ARG A 59 -13.29 -3.53 -21.29
CA ARG A 59 -13.05 -4.44 -22.44
C ARG A 59 -12.50 -3.68 -23.66
N ALA A 60 -12.93 -2.44 -23.88
CA ALA A 60 -12.40 -1.58 -24.94
C ALA A 60 -10.91 -1.26 -24.75
N VAL A 61 -10.49 -0.96 -23.52
CA VAL A 61 -9.08 -0.70 -23.17
C VAL A 61 -8.23 -1.95 -23.36
N LYS A 62 -8.71 -3.11 -22.89
CA LYS A 62 -8.03 -4.39 -23.08
C LYS A 62 -7.88 -4.73 -24.57
N ASN A 63 -8.95 -4.60 -25.35
CA ASN A 63 -8.90 -4.82 -26.81
C ASN A 63 -7.92 -3.88 -27.52
N TYR A 64 -7.80 -2.63 -27.04
CA TYR A 64 -6.81 -1.69 -27.56
C TYR A 64 -5.38 -2.14 -27.23
N ALA A 65 -5.11 -2.55 -25.98
CA ALA A 65 -3.80 -3.05 -25.56
C ALA A 65 -3.40 -4.31 -26.34
N MET A 66 -4.34 -5.20 -26.65
CA MET A 66 -4.09 -6.39 -27.47
C MET A 66 -3.67 -6.03 -28.91
N LYS A 67 -4.26 -4.97 -29.49
CA LYS A 67 -3.96 -4.50 -30.85
C LYS A 67 -2.73 -3.58 -30.91
N ASN A 68 -2.40 -2.94 -29.80
CA ASN A 68 -1.32 -1.96 -29.66
C ASN A 68 -0.51 -2.31 -28.40
N PRO A 69 0.22 -3.44 -28.41
CA PRO A 69 0.90 -3.92 -27.22
C PRO A 69 1.97 -2.93 -26.78
N HIS A 70 1.99 -2.66 -25.48
CA HIS A 70 3.05 -1.89 -24.84
C HIS A 70 4.30 -2.76 -24.67
N SER A 71 5.43 -2.13 -24.37
CA SER A 71 6.68 -2.86 -24.13
C SER A 71 6.64 -3.64 -22.81
N MET A 72 7.00 -4.91 -22.89
CA MET A 72 7.32 -5.79 -21.77
C MET A 72 8.82 -6.14 -21.85
N GLY A 73 9.56 -5.93 -20.77
CA GLY A 73 10.97 -6.26 -20.68
C GLY A 73 11.20 -7.77 -20.71
N GLU A 74 12.33 -8.18 -21.27
CA GLU A 74 12.70 -9.58 -21.34
C GLU A 74 12.99 -10.15 -19.94
N TRP A 75 12.40 -11.30 -19.65
CA TRP A 75 12.71 -12.08 -18.45
C TRP A 75 13.54 -13.30 -18.82
N VAL A 76 14.65 -13.48 -18.11
CA VAL A 76 15.56 -14.61 -18.27
C VAL A 76 15.69 -15.36 -16.95
N SER A 77 15.82 -16.68 -17.03
CA SER A 77 15.95 -17.55 -15.85
C SER A 77 17.19 -17.27 -15.00
N THR A 78 18.21 -16.61 -15.59
CA THR A 78 19.44 -16.20 -14.90
C THR A 78 19.34 -14.84 -14.21
N SER A 79 18.20 -14.14 -14.26
CA SER A 79 18.03 -12.87 -13.57
C SER A 79 18.24 -13.06 -12.07
N LYS A 80 19.06 -12.20 -11.48
CA LYS A 80 19.31 -12.16 -10.04
C LYS A 80 18.25 -11.40 -9.26
N THR A 81 17.30 -10.75 -9.92
CA THR A 81 16.25 -9.95 -9.26
C THR A 81 15.34 -10.84 -8.42
N HIS A 82 15.12 -10.48 -7.16
CA HIS A 82 14.25 -11.23 -6.25
C HIS A 82 13.71 -10.31 -5.17
N VAL A 83 12.64 -10.72 -4.51
CA VAL A 83 12.14 -10.06 -3.30
C VAL A 83 12.92 -10.58 -2.10
N ALA A 84 13.20 -9.70 -1.15
CA ALA A 84 13.69 -10.06 0.17
C ALA A 84 12.74 -9.53 1.24
N SER A 85 12.31 -10.40 2.14
CA SER A 85 11.45 -10.11 3.28
C SER A 85 12.01 -10.79 4.54
N MET A 86 11.57 -10.36 5.72
CA MET A 86 11.99 -10.95 6.99
C MET A 86 11.59 -12.44 7.05
N ASP A 87 12.19 -13.25 7.92
CA ASP A 87 11.84 -14.67 8.09
C ASP A 87 10.93 -14.93 9.31
N GLY A 88 10.69 -13.89 10.11
CA GLY A 88 9.86 -13.88 11.30
C GLY A 88 9.95 -12.53 12.01
N ASN A 89 9.21 -12.37 13.11
CA ASN A 89 9.16 -11.13 13.90
C ASN A 89 8.72 -9.87 13.12
N ASP A 90 8.09 -10.05 11.96
CA ASP A 90 7.39 -9.02 11.20
C ASP A 90 5.91 -8.95 11.58
N PHE A 91 5.14 -8.09 10.92
CA PHE A 91 3.71 -7.96 11.22
C PHE A 91 2.96 -9.25 10.92
N ARG A 92 3.28 -9.94 9.82
CA ARG A 92 2.63 -11.23 9.50
C ARG A 92 2.83 -12.25 10.60
N SER A 93 4.07 -12.45 11.05
CA SER A 93 4.43 -13.55 11.95
C SER A 93 3.98 -13.34 13.38
N ASN A 94 3.83 -12.08 13.80
CA ASN A 94 3.41 -11.72 15.15
C ASN A 94 1.90 -11.47 15.28
N GLU A 95 1.14 -11.60 14.19
CA GLU A 95 -0.28 -11.25 14.19
C GLU A 95 -1.12 -12.19 15.06
N VAL A 96 -2.00 -11.57 15.85
CA VAL A 96 -3.12 -12.24 16.51
C VAL A 96 -4.41 -11.55 16.07
N SER A 97 -5.50 -12.30 15.99
CA SER A 97 -6.79 -11.80 15.52
C SER A 97 -7.95 -12.49 16.25
N ALA A 98 -9.06 -11.77 16.42
CA ALA A 98 -10.27 -12.30 16.99
C ALA A 98 -11.52 -11.55 16.49
N THR A 99 -12.60 -12.29 16.29
CA THR A 99 -13.95 -11.74 16.07
C THR A 99 -14.61 -11.35 17.39
N VAL A 100 -15.01 -10.08 17.50
CA VAL A 100 -15.62 -9.49 18.70
C VAL A 100 -17.05 -10.02 18.88
N THR A 101 -17.36 -10.49 20.09
CA THR A 101 -18.72 -10.97 20.45
C THR A 101 -19.65 -9.82 20.85
N ASP A 102 -20.95 -10.09 20.92
CA ASP A 102 -21.96 -9.12 21.42
C ASP A 102 -21.62 -8.60 22.82
N ALA A 103 -21.09 -9.46 23.70
CA ALA A 103 -20.73 -9.09 25.07
C ALA A 103 -19.47 -8.21 25.16
N GLN A 104 -18.61 -8.25 24.13
CA GLN A 104 -17.35 -7.50 24.07
C GLN A 104 -17.48 -6.17 23.30
N ALA A 105 -18.57 -5.99 22.54
CA ALA A 105 -18.80 -4.80 21.74
C ALA A 105 -18.99 -3.53 22.59
N GLY A 106 -18.61 -2.39 22.03
CA GLY A 106 -18.64 -1.08 22.68
C GLY A 106 -17.26 -0.40 22.71
N PRO A 107 -17.07 0.59 23.61
CA PRO A 107 -15.83 1.34 23.69
C PRO A 107 -14.67 0.48 24.19
N ALA A 108 -13.60 0.44 23.42
CA ALA A 108 -12.36 -0.24 23.75
C ALA A 108 -11.18 0.73 23.89
N LYS A 109 -10.12 0.25 24.54
CA LYS A 109 -8.88 1.00 24.75
C LYS A 109 -7.65 0.13 24.48
N ILE A 110 -6.54 0.79 24.17
CA ILE A 110 -5.22 0.20 24.02
C ILE A 110 -4.31 0.83 25.08
N GLU A 111 -3.70 0.01 25.91
CA GLU A 111 -2.78 0.44 26.96
C GLU A 111 -1.41 -0.22 26.83
N PHE A 112 -0.38 0.50 27.27
CA PHE A 112 1.00 0.03 27.38
C PHE A 112 1.40 0.01 28.85
N THR A 113 1.91 -1.15 29.30
CA THR A 113 2.50 -1.34 30.63
C THR A 113 4.01 -1.48 30.47
N ASP A 114 4.79 -0.60 31.12
CA ASP A 114 6.25 -0.70 31.10
C ASP A 114 6.79 -1.78 32.06
N ALA A 115 8.12 -1.98 32.06
CA ALA A 115 8.79 -2.96 32.92
C ALA A 115 8.67 -2.67 34.43
N ASP A 116 8.36 -1.43 34.83
CA ASP A 116 8.14 -1.02 36.22
C ASP A 116 6.67 -1.18 36.64
N GLY A 117 5.79 -1.56 35.72
CA GLY A 117 4.36 -1.74 35.95
C GLY A 117 3.54 -0.46 35.78
N ASN A 118 4.12 0.63 35.27
CA ASN A 118 3.37 1.85 34.99
C ASN A 118 2.50 1.66 33.74
N VAL A 119 1.24 2.03 33.84
CA VAL A 119 0.27 1.90 32.74
C VAL A 119 0.04 3.26 32.09
N SER A 120 0.14 3.30 30.77
CA SER A 120 -0.19 4.44 29.91
C SER A 120 -1.25 4.06 28.89
N VAL A 121 -2.20 4.95 28.64
CA VAL A 121 -3.22 4.74 27.61
C VAL A 121 -2.70 5.27 26.29
N LEU A 122 -2.51 4.40 25.31
CA LEU A 122 -2.08 4.77 23.96
C LEU A 122 -3.26 5.25 23.12
N LYS A 123 -4.42 4.62 23.29
CA LYS A 123 -5.66 5.00 22.61
C LYS A 123 -6.87 4.61 23.45
N ASP A 124 -7.87 5.49 23.47
CA ASP A 124 -9.16 5.25 24.12
C ASP A 124 -10.32 5.60 23.17
N GLY A 125 -11.52 5.16 23.50
CA GLY A 125 -12.76 5.46 22.79
C GLY A 125 -12.82 4.81 21.40
N ILE A 126 -12.24 3.63 21.23
CA ILE A 126 -12.35 2.87 19.98
C ILE A 126 -13.72 2.20 19.95
N ASP A 127 -14.61 2.63 19.06
CA ASP A 127 -15.95 2.06 18.94
C ASP A 127 -15.93 0.78 18.10
N ILE A 128 -16.27 -0.34 18.73
CA ILE A 128 -16.25 -1.68 18.13
C ILE A 128 -17.66 -2.27 18.12
N LEU A 129 -18.09 -2.71 16.94
CA LEU A 129 -19.38 -3.36 16.76
C LEU A 129 -19.26 -4.89 16.90
N PRO A 130 -20.33 -5.60 17.26
CA PRO A 130 -20.32 -7.06 17.25
C PRO A 130 -19.97 -7.63 15.87
N GLY A 131 -19.20 -8.70 15.85
CA GLY A 131 -18.69 -9.32 14.63
C GLY A 131 -17.60 -8.52 13.92
N THR A 132 -17.04 -7.49 14.55
CA THR A 132 -15.82 -6.84 14.04
C THR A 132 -14.64 -7.78 14.28
N ILE A 133 -13.84 -8.03 13.25
CA ILE A 133 -12.54 -8.68 13.38
C ILE A 133 -11.56 -7.60 13.81
N VAL A 134 -10.81 -7.86 14.89
CA VAL A 134 -9.79 -6.95 15.42
C VAL A 134 -8.47 -7.71 15.51
N ASP A 135 -7.43 -7.12 14.94
CA ASP A 135 -6.09 -7.68 14.88
C ASP A 135 -5.13 -6.87 15.74
N ALA A 136 -4.10 -7.51 16.27
CA ALA A 136 -2.96 -6.87 16.91
C ALA A 136 -1.67 -7.53 16.43
N THR A 137 -0.67 -6.72 16.11
CA THR A 137 0.63 -7.21 15.64
C THR A 137 1.73 -6.19 15.92
N PHE A 138 2.98 -6.60 15.78
CA PHE A 138 4.13 -5.72 15.85
C PHE A 138 5.25 -6.18 14.91
N MET A 139 6.07 -5.23 14.48
CA MET A 139 7.34 -5.49 13.83
C MET A 139 8.46 -5.24 14.84
N ARG A 140 9.29 -6.26 15.09
CA ARG A 140 10.42 -6.17 16.01
C ARG A 140 11.52 -5.32 15.40
N ALA A 141 11.89 -4.22 16.04
CA ALA A 141 12.87 -3.28 15.50
C ALA A 141 14.26 -3.90 15.37
N SER A 142 14.70 -4.69 16.36
CA SER A 142 15.98 -5.39 16.32
C SER A 142 16.06 -6.37 15.14
N ALA A 143 15.03 -7.20 14.94
CA ALA A 143 14.95 -8.13 13.83
C ALA A 143 14.92 -7.42 12.46
N LEU A 144 14.16 -6.32 12.35
CA LEU A 144 14.13 -5.50 11.13
C LEU A 144 15.53 -4.95 10.79
N ARG A 145 16.24 -4.39 11.79
CA ARG A 145 17.58 -3.84 11.59
C ARG A 145 18.60 -4.91 11.17
N ASP A 146 18.54 -6.08 11.80
CA ASP A 146 19.41 -7.21 11.45
C ASP A 146 19.14 -7.73 10.04
N PHE A 147 17.86 -7.85 9.66
CA PHE A 147 17.44 -8.17 8.31
C PHE A 147 17.97 -7.16 7.29
N LEU A 148 17.78 -5.86 7.52
CA LEU A 148 18.26 -4.80 6.63
C LEU A 148 19.78 -4.85 6.46
N ARG A 149 20.53 -5.01 7.57
CA ARG A 149 22.00 -5.11 7.53
C ARG A 149 22.45 -6.31 6.69
N SER A 150 21.80 -7.46 6.87
CA SER A 150 22.04 -8.67 6.08
C SER A 150 21.76 -8.43 4.60
N GLU A 151 20.60 -7.86 4.25
CA GLU A 151 20.21 -7.72 2.84
C GLU A 151 21.00 -6.65 2.09
N ILE A 152 21.46 -5.59 2.76
CA ILE A 152 22.40 -4.61 2.20
C ILE A 152 23.73 -5.29 1.85
N ALA A 153 24.26 -6.12 2.75
CA ALA A 153 25.50 -6.86 2.51
C ALA A 153 25.36 -7.87 1.37
N LYS A 154 24.27 -8.65 1.35
CA LYS A 154 23.98 -9.62 0.29
C LYS A 154 23.80 -8.97 -1.07
N ALA A 155 23.14 -7.81 -1.16
CA ALA A 155 23.01 -7.09 -2.43
C ALA A 155 24.38 -6.73 -3.03
N LYS A 156 25.35 -6.33 -2.19
CA LYS A 156 26.74 -6.07 -2.62
C LYS A 156 27.43 -7.34 -3.10
N GLU A 157 27.30 -8.45 -2.35
CA GLU A 157 27.90 -9.75 -2.71
C GLU A 157 27.34 -10.30 -4.03
N GLU A 158 26.03 -10.22 -4.21
CA GLU A 158 25.33 -10.70 -5.40
C GLU A 158 25.57 -9.80 -6.63
N GLY A 159 26.01 -8.55 -6.41
CA GLY A 159 26.22 -7.54 -7.44
C GLY A 159 24.91 -7.05 -8.05
N VAL A 160 23.89 -6.85 -7.21
CA VAL A 160 22.57 -6.31 -7.59
C VAL A 160 22.31 -4.98 -6.90
N LEU A 161 21.34 -4.22 -7.40
CA LEU A 161 20.89 -3.01 -6.73
C LEU A 161 20.21 -3.35 -5.41
N PHE A 162 20.41 -2.53 -4.38
CA PHE A 162 19.55 -2.53 -3.20
C PHE A 162 18.36 -1.60 -3.45
N SER A 163 17.14 -2.10 -3.27
CA SER A 163 15.92 -1.29 -3.30
C SER A 163 15.01 -1.60 -2.12
N LEU A 164 14.30 -0.59 -1.63
CA LEU A 164 13.31 -0.65 -0.56
C LEU A 164 11.96 -0.15 -1.11
N HIS A 165 10.93 -0.97 -0.97
CA HIS A 165 9.60 -0.70 -1.52
C HIS A 165 8.57 -0.61 -0.40
N MET A 166 8.08 0.60 -0.11
CA MET A 166 7.16 0.90 1.00
C MET A 166 5.95 1.70 0.50
N LYS A 167 4.98 2.03 1.37
CA LYS A 167 3.82 2.89 1.05
C LYS A 167 3.73 4.09 2.01
N ALA A 168 4.84 4.81 2.21
CA ALA A 168 5.03 5.83 3.24
C ALA A 168 3.96 6.94 3.29
N THR A 169 3.40 7.35 2.15
CA THR A 169 2.34 8.37 2.11
C THR A 169 1.01 7.87 2.70
N MET A 170 0.66 6.61 2.42
CA MET A 170 -0.60 6.02 2.89
C MET A 170 -0.43 5.46 4.29
N MET A 171 0.60 4.65 4.52
CA MET A 171 0.96 4.08 5.82
C MET A 171 1.79 5.07 6.64
N LYS A 172 1.22 6.27 6.85
CA LYS A 172 1.89 7.49 7.36
C LYS A 172 2.53 7.42 8.75
N VAL A 173 2.38 6.29 9.46
CA VAL A 173 3.00 6.06 10.77
C VAL A 173 4.06 4.96 10.66
N SER A 174 3.67 3.74 10.30
CA SER A 174 4.57 2.58 10.26
C SER A 174 5.70 2.74 9.24
N ASP A 175 5.36 3.09 8.00
CA ASP A 175 6.30 2.99 6.89
C ASP A 175 7.41 4.04 6.94
N PRO A 176 7.17 5.30 7.35
CA PRO A 176 8.27 6.23 7.63
C PRO A 176 9.25 5.73 8.71
N ILE A 177 8.79 5.01 9.74
CA ILE A 177 9.67 4.44 10.78
C ILE A 177 10.52 3.30 10.19
N ILE A 178 9.90 2.38 9.43
CA ILE A 178 10.62 1.31 8.73
C ILE A 178 11.65 1.89 7.75
N PHE A 179 11.28 2.95 7.03
CA PHE A 179 12.17 3.67 6.13
C PHE A 179 13.36 4.29 6.88
N GLY A 180 13.12 4.91 8.03
CA GLY A 180 14.18 5.46 8.87
C GLY A 180 15.13 4.40 9.43
N HIS A 181 14.63 3.20 9.74
CA HIS A 181 15.50 2.06 10.03
C HIS A 181 16.37 1.69 8.83
N ALA A 182 15.85 1.65 7.61
CA ALA A 182 16.66 1.39 6.42
C ALA A 182 17.73 2.46 6.16
N VAL A 183 17.39 3.75 6.29
CA VAL A 183 18.36 4.85 6.18
C VAL A 183 19.45 4.73 7.25
N SER A 184 19.05 4.59 8.52
CA SER A 184 20.02 4.52 9.63
C SER A 184 20.89 3.26 9.61
N VAL A 185 20.39 2.14 9.10
CA VAL A 185 21.19 0.90 8.95
C VAL A 185 22.12 0.98 7.74
N TYR A 186 21.69 1.59 6.62
CA TYR A 186 22.56 1.76 5.46
C TYR A 186 23.77 2.66 5.78
N PHE A 187 23.57 3.67 6.61
CA PHE A 187 24.58 4.62 7.06
C PHE A 187 25.01 4.41 8.51
N GLU A 188 24.90 3.18 9.04
CA GLU A 188 25.10 2.87 10.47
C GLU A 188 26.43 3.41 10.99
N GLU A 189 27.53 3.27 10.22
CA GLU A 189 28.84 3.76 10.64
C GLU A 189 28.89 5.29 10.81
N ALA A 190 28.20 6.05 9.95
CA ALA A 190 28.15 7.51 10.05
C ALA A 190 27.20 7.98 11.16
N PHE A 191 26.07 7.30 11.35
CA PHE A 191 25.14 7.58 12.45
C PHE A 191 25.77 7.34 13.82
N GLU A 192 26.57 6.28 13.96
CA GLU A 192 27.31 6.00 15.21
C GLU A 192 28.44 7.01 15.45
N LYS A 193 29.24 7.29 14.42
CA LYS A 193 30.39 8.20 14.53
C LYS A 193 29.98 9.64 14.85
N HIS A 194 28.84 10.10 14.33
CA HIS A 194 28.39 11.49 14.41
C HIS A 194 27.10 11.69 15.21
N ALA A 195 26.76 10.75 16.10
CA ALA A 195 25.48 10.72 16.81
C ALA A 195 25.09 12.08 17.44
N ASP A 196 26.00 12.70 18.21
CA ASP A 196 25.75 13.98 18.88
C ASP A 196 25.52 15.14 17.88
N ALA A 197 26.30 15.17 16.79
CA ALA A 197 26.21 16.21 15.77
C ALA A 197 24.93 16.07 14.92
N LEU A 198 24.54 14.84 14.58
CA LEU A 198 23.30 14.55 13.88
C LEU A 198 22.08 14.89 14.75
N ALA A 199 22.13 14.56 16.04
CA ALA A 199 21.09 14.94 16.99
C ALA A 199 20.98 16.47 17.15
N ALA A 200 22.11 17.18 17.25
CA ALA A 200 22.12 18.64 17.33
C ALA A 200 21.58 19.33 16.07
N ALA A 201 21.77 18.72 14.90
CA ALA A 201 21.19 19.17 13.63
C ALA A 201 19.70 18.80 13.46
N GLY A 202 19.11 18.08 14.42
CA GLY A 202 17.72 17.63 14.37
C GLY A 202 17.46 16.62 13.27
N VAL A 203 18.45 15.81 12.90
CA VAL A 203 18.33 14.79 11.86
C VAL A 203 17.26 13.77 12.22
N ASN A 204 16.34 13.52 11.30
CA ASN A 204 15.34 12.47 11.42
C ASN A 204 15.41 11.52 10.21
N PRO A 205 15.92 10.29 10.36
CA PRO A 205 16.03 9.36 9.23
C PRO A 205 14.67 8.96 8.64
N ASN A 206 13.56 9.12 9.39
CA ASN A 206 12.20 8.85 8.89
C ASN A 206 11.78 9.84 7.78
N SER A 207 12.44 11.01 7.71
CA SER A 207 12.27 12.01 6.64
C SER A 207 13.05 11.67 5.37
N GLY A 208 13.94 10.68 5.44
CA GLY A 208 14.78 10.20 4.34
C GLY A 208 16.13 10.90 4.21
N LEU A 209 17.00 10.30 3.40
CA LEU A 209 18.39 10.72 3.20
C LEU A 209 18.49 12.17 2.69
N GLY A 210 17.53 12.66 1.91
CA GLY A 210 17.52 14.06 1.47
C GLY A 210 17.50 15.04 2.64
N ASP A 211 16.58 14.85 3.60
CA ASP A 211 16.51 15.69 4.81
C ASP A 211 17.76 15.53 5.69
N VAL A 212 18.30 14.31 5.78
CA VAL A 212 19.57 14.07 6.50
C VAL A 212 20.68 14.93 5.90
N LEU A 213 20.88 14.85 4.57
CA LEU A 213 21.94 15.56 3.86
C LEU A 213 21.76 17.09 3.92
N ASP A 214 20.53 17.58 3.78
CA ASP A 214 20.22 19.01 3.88
C ASP A 214 20.57 19.58 5.27
N ARG A 215 20.27 18.84 6.35
CA ARG A 215 20.56 19.25 7.74
C ARG A 215 22.06 19.26 8.08
N ILE A 216 22.86 18.50 7.36
CA ILE A 216 24.32 18.43 7.54
C ILE A 216 25.09 19.12 6.42
N ALA A 217 24.43 19.92 5.57
CA ALA A 217 25.04 20.57 4.41
C ALA A 217 26.29 21.40 4.77
N ASP A 218 26.28 22.04 5.94
CA ASP A 218 27.39 22.85 6.46
C ASP A 218 28.44 22.05 7.26
N GLN A 219 28.35 20.71 7.27
CA GLN A 219 29.23 19.80 8.03
C GLN A 219 30.02 18.88 7.08
N PRO A 220 31.08 19.39 6.42
CA PRO A 220 31.76 18.70 5.32
C PRO A 220 32.41 17.36 5.71
N GLU A 221 32.86 17.22 6.97
CA GLU A 221 33.41 15.94 7.46
C GLU A 221 32.35 14.85 7.55
N ILE A 222 31.13 15.19 7.99
CA ILE A 222 30.00 14.25 8.07
C ILE A 222 29.56 13.87 6.66
N LEU A 223 29.39 14.86 5.78
CA LEU A 223 29.05 14.63 4.37
C LEU A 223 30.06 13.70 3.67
N ALA A 224 31.35 13.87 3.95
CA ALA A 224 32.39 13.01 3.39
C ALA A 224 32.21 11.55 3.81
N ASP A 225 31.88 11.28 5.08
CA ASP A 225 31.63 9.91 5.56
C ASP A 225 30.40 9.28 4.90
N PHE A 226 29.30 10.03 4.72
CA PHE A 226 28.13 9.54 3.98
C PHE A 226 28.48 9.19 2.52
N ASN A 227 29.28 10.03 1.84
CA ASN A 227 29.73 9.77 0.48
C ASN A 227 30.62 8.52 0.39
N VAL A 228 31.51 8.31 1.36
CA VAL A 228 32.34 7.10 1.44
C VAL A 228 31.47 5.85 1.60
N ILE A 229 30.45 5.90 2.46
CA ILE A 229 29.52 4.78 2.66
C ILE A 229 28.74 4.49 1.36
N MET A 230 28.20 5.50 0.68
CA MET A 230 27.49 5.30 -0.60
C MET A 230 28.39 4.67 -1.67
N ALA A 231 29.69 4.98 -1.66
CA ALA A 231 30.65 4.41 -2.60
C ALA A 231 31.08 2.98 -2.23
N ASP A 232 31.07 2.62 -0.94
CA ASP A 232 31.44 1.27 -0.49
C ASP A 232 30.27 0.29 -0.50
N LYS A 233 29.06 0.68 -0.09
CA LYS A 233 27.92 -0.25 0.06
C LYS A 233 27.35 -0.70 -1.29
N ALA A 234 26.34 -1.59 -1.25
CA ALA A 234 25.63 -2.03 -2.45
C ALA A 234 25.06 -0.82 -3.21
N PRO A 235 25.19 -0.75 -4.55
CA PRO A 235 24.61 0.34 -5.32
C PRO A 235 23.09 0.39 -5.11
N MET A 236 22.55 1.58 -4.88
CA MET A 236 21.11 1.75 -4.68
C MET A 236 20.36 1.84 -6.02
N TYR A 237 19.11 1.38 -6.00
CA TYR A 237 18.11 1.77 -6.98
C TYR A 237 17.97 3.30 -7.01
N MET A 238 17.93 3.88 -8.20
CA MET A 238 17.85 5.32 -8.42
C MET A 238 16.43 5.74 -8.83
N VAL A 239 15.96 6.83 -8.23
CA VAL A 239 14.76 7.56 -8.66
C VAL A 239 15.12 8.48 -9.84
N ASP A 240 16.26 9.16 -9.73
CA ASP A 240 16.82 10.03 -10.76
C ASP A 240 18.35 9.97 -10.69
N SER A 241 18.97 9.20 -11.60
CA SER A 241 20.42 9.00 -11.61
C SER A 241 21.20 10.27 -11.99
N ASP A 242 20.64 11.12 -12.86
CA ASP A 242 21.29 12.35 -13.32
C ASP A 242 21.41 13.38 -12.18
N ARG A 243 20.46 13.34 -11.25
CA ARG A 243 20.44 14.19 -10.05
C ARG A 243 20.97 13.50 -8.78
N GLY A 244 21.39 12.24 -8.87
CA GLY A 244 21.87 11.46 -7.74
C GLY A 244 20.78 11.09 -6.71
N ILE A 245 19.50 11.16 -7.08
CA ILE A 245 18.39 10.85 -6.17
C ILE A 245 18.19 9.33 -6.10
N THR A 246 18.53 8.77 -4.94
CA THR A 246 18.45 7.33 -4.64
C THR A 246 17.08 6.95 -4.05
N ASN A 247 16.81 5.65 -3.98
CA ASN A 247 15.65 5.07 -3.30
C ASN A 247 15.47 5.56 -1.85
N LEU A 248 16.58 5.89 -1.16
CA LEU A 248 16.55 6.31 0.24
C LEU A 248 16.42 7.83 0.44
N HIS A 249 16.36 8.64 -0.63
CA HIS A 249 16.27 10.10 -0.52
C HIS A 249 14.95 10.58 0.09
N VAL A 250 13.82 10.11 -0.42
CA VAL A 250 12.49 10.55 0.02
C VAL A 250 11.61 9.31 0.23
N PRO A 251 10.98 9.13 1.41
CA PRO A 251 10.19 7.94 1.73
C PRO A 251 9.03 7.66 0.77
N SER A 252 8.51 8.70 0.11
CA SER A 252 7.37 8.62 -0.80
C SER A 252 7.73 8.48 -2.28
N ASP A 253 9.02 8.46 -2.65
CA ASP A 253 9.40 8.41 -4.08
C ASP A 253 9.25 7.01 -4.68
N VAL A 254 9.54 5.96 -3.90
CA VAL A 254 9.44 4.56 -4.33
C VAL A 254 8.29 3.88 -3.59
N ILE A 255 7.11 3.93 -4.21
CA ILE A 255 5.86 3.41 -3.65
C ILE A 255 5.63 1.98 -4.14
N ILE A 256 5.51 1.00 -3.26
CA ILE A 256 5.53 -0.45 -3.55
C ILE A 256 4.57 -0.88 -4.67
N ASP A 257 3.32 -0.44 -4.63
CA ASP A 257 2.27 -0.77 -5.62
C ASP A 257 2.58 -0.23 -7.02
N ALA A 258 3.32 0.87 -7.16
CA ALA A 258 3.72 1.38 -8.47
C ALA A 258 5.11 0.88 -8.89
N SER A 259 6.05 0.84 -7.94
CA SER A 259 7.46 0.51 -8.18
C SER A 259 7.68 -0.97 -8.47
N MET A 260 7.01 -1.89 -7.76
CA MET A 260 7.17 -3.31 -8.00
C MET A 260 6.65 -3.73 -9.37
N PRO A 261 5.43 -3.33 -9.81
CA PRO A 261 5.00 -3.60 -11.19
C PRO A 261 5.88 -2.95 -12.25
N ALA A 262 6.44 -1.77 -11.99
CA ALA A 262 7.37 -1.12 -12.91
C ALA A 262 8.67 -1.93 -13.09
N VAL A 263 9.27 -2.40 -11.99
CA VAL A 263 10.44 -3.31 -12.01
C VAL A 263 10.09 -4.61 -12.73
N ILE A 264 8.94 -5.20 -12.43
CA ILE A 264 8.51 -6.47 -13.03
C ILE A 264 8.29 -6.32 -14.54
N ARG A 265 7.58 -5.26 -14.96
CA ARG A 265 7.36 -4.92 -16.37
C ARG A 265 8.67 -4.66 -17.10
N ALA A 266 9.68 -4.10 -16.44
CA ALA A 266 10.99 -3.81 -17.02
C ALA A 266 11.91 -5.05 -17.19
N GLY A 267 11.41 -6.27 -16.96
CA GLY A 267 12.24 -7.48 -17.01
C GLY A 267 13.01 -7.72 -15.71
N GLY A 268 12.46 -7.25 -14.58
CA GLY A 268 13.12 -7.31 -13.28
C GLY A 268 14.26 -6.31 -13.14
N LYS A 269 14.23 -5.18 -13.85
CA LYS A 269 15.34 -4.22 -13.87
C LYS A 269 14.98 -2.93 -13.14
N GLY A 270 15.89 -2.48 -12.27
CA GLY A 270 15.92 -1.13 -11.71
C GLY A 270 17.00 -0.27 -12.36
N TRP A 271 17.03 1.02 -12.07
CA TRP A 271 18.05 1.94 -12.58
C TRP A 271 19.17 2.12 -11.57
N GLY A 272 20.42 1.89 -11.99
CA GLY A 272 21.60 2.06 -11.15
C GLY A 272 22.17 3.48 -11.17
N PRO A 273 23.18 3.76 -10.33
CA PRO A 273 23.86 5.06 -10.28
C PRO A 273 24.53 5.48 -11.60
N ASP A 274 24.83 4.53 -12.49
CA ASP A 274 25.41 4.79 -13.81
C ASP A 274 24.34 5.08 -14.89
N GLY A 275 23.07 5.20 -14.50
CA GLY A 275 21.95 5.45 -15.40
C GLY A 275 21.57 4.24 -16.26
N LYS A 276 22.00 3.01 -15.89
CA LYS A 276 21.70 1.80 -16.67
C LYS A 276 20.79 0.83 -15.92
N PRO A 277 20.03 -0.02 -16.66
CA PRO A 277 19.22 -1.07 -16.05
C PRO A 277 20.09 -2.17 -15.43
N ALA A 278 19.74 -2.61 -14.22
CA ALA A 278 20.41 -3.69 -13.50
C ALA A 278 19.41 -4.56 -12.72
N ASP A 279 19.80 -5.81 -12.43
CA ASP A 279 19.02 -6.66 -11.50
C ASP A 279 19.00 -6.00 -10.11
N THR A 280 17.92 -6.23 -9.36
CA THR A 280 17.65 -5.55 -8.09
C THR A 280 17.13 -6.50 -7.03
N LYS A 281 17.60 -6.36 -5.79
CA LYS A 281 17.02 -6.98 -4.59
C LYS A 281 15.91 -6.07 -4.08
N CYS A 282 14.66 -6.50 -4.28
CA CYS A 282 13.46 -5.77 -3.90
C CYS A 282 13.12 -6.04 -2.44
N VAL A 283 13.63 -5.19 -1.53
CA VAL A 283 13.36 -5.35 -0.10
C VAL A 283 11.95 -4.87 0.23
N ILE A 284 11.15 -5.80 0.75
CA ILE A 284 9.81 -5.60 1.30
C ILE A 284 9.81 -6.26 2.68
N PRO A 285 10.04 -5.52 3.77
CA PRO A 285 10.36 -6.15 5.06
C PRO A 285 9.30 -7.13 5.57
N ASP A 286 8.02 -6.81 5.43
CA ASP A 286 6.92 -7.62 5.95
C ASP A 286 6.39 -8.66 4.94
N ASN A 287 6.09 -9.87 5.43
CA ASN A 287 5.64 -10.99 4.60
C ASN A 287 4.14 -11.03 4.29
N CYS A 288 3.29 -10.13 4.79
CA CYS A 288 1.86 -10.21 4.47
C CYS A 288 1.64 -10.21 2.94
N TYR A 289 2.45 -9.43 2.21
CA TYR A 289 2.22 -9.15 0.80
C TYR A 289 3.45 -9.34 -0.10
N ALA A 290 4.66 -9.41 0.48
CA ALA A 290 5.89 -9.73 -0.27
C ALA A 290 5.78 -11.00 -1.15
N PRO A 291 5.11 -12.08 -0.72
CA PRO A 291 4.98 -13.31 -1.52
C PRO A 291 4.31 -13.13 -2.89
N VAL A 292 3.43 -12.13 -3.06
CA VAL A 292 2.78 -11.86 -4.35
C VAL A 292 3.80 -11.42 -5.41
N TYR A 293 4.66 -10.47 -5.06
CA TYR A 293 5.66 -9.98 -6.00
C TYR A 293 6.80 -10.99 -6.20
N ASP A 294 7.19 -11.69 -5.14
CA ASP A 294 8.18 -12.77 -5.22
C ASP A 294 7.74 -13.86 -6.21
N GLU A 295 6.49 -14.32 -6.07
CA GLU A 295 5.94 -15.34 -6.96
C GLU A 295 5.81 -14.85 -8.40
N THR A 296 5.42 -13.59 -8.60
CA THR A 296 5.34 -12.99 -9.94
C THR A 296 6.72 -12.98 -10.62
N ILE A 297 7.77 -12.59 -9.89
CA ILE A 297 9.15 -12.58 -10.37
C ILE A 297 9.60 -14.02 -10.70
N ASN A 298 9.37 -14.97 -9.80
CA ASN A 298 9.77 -16.36 -10.00
C ASN A 298 9.06 -16.97 -11.22
N TYR A 299 7.75 -16.74 -11.36
CA TYR A 299 7.00 -17.21 -12.51
C TYR A 299 7.51 -16.62 -13.83
N PHE A 300 7.86 -15.33 -13.87
CA PHE A 300 8.39 -14.71 -15.09
C PHE A 300 9.82 -15.14 -15.43
N LYS A 301 10.67 -15.44 -14.44
CA LYS A 301 11.95 -16.11 -14.69
C LYS A 301 11.78 -17.49 -15.32
N GLU A 302 10.74 -18.22 -14.91
CA GLU A 302 10.44 -19.56 -15.42
C GLU A 302 9.79 -19.55 -16.81
N THR A 303 8.88 -18.59 -17.05
CA THR A 303 7.96 -18.63 -18.21
C THR A 303 8.14 -17.49 -19.20
N GLY A 304 9.04 -16.54 -18.92
CA GLY A 304 9.16 -15.29 -19.65
C GLY A 304 8.05 -14.29 -19.32
N ALA A 305 8.14 -13.10 -19.91
CA ALA A 305 7.16 -12.04 -19.73
C ALA A 305 5.73 -12.48 -20.16
N LEU A 306 4.73 -11.81 -19.60
CA LEU A 306 3.35 -11.92 -20.09
C LEU A 306 3.24 -11.26 -21.48
N ASP A 307 2.49 -11.86 -22.40
CA ASP A 307 2.20 -11.27 -23.72
C ASP A 307 0.88 -10.48 -23.66
N PRO A 308 0.90 -9.13 -23.79
CA PRO A 308 -0.32 -8.32 -23.76
C PRO A 308 -1.28 -8.58 -24.93
N THR A 309 -0.81 -9.19 -26.02
CA THR A 309 -1.64 -9.48 -27.20
C THR A 309 -2.59 -10.65 -27.02
N THR A 310 -2.25 -11.59 -26.13
CA THR A 310 -3.01 -12.81 -25.90
C THR A 310 -3.43 -13.02 -24.44
N SER A 311 -2.88 -12.27 -23.49
CA SER A 311 -3.21 -12.45 -22.07
C SER A 311 -4.67 -12.12 -21.76
N GLY A 312 -5.24 -12.86 -20.82
CA GLY A 312 -6.50 -12.50 -20.18
C GLY A 312 -6.35 -11.26 -19.29
N ALA A 313 -7.37 -10.99 -18.50
CA ALA A 313 -7.38 -9.88 -17.56
C ALA A 313 -7.69 -10.32 -16.12
N VAL A 314 -7.09 -9.63 -15.15
CA VAL A 314 -7.41 -9.80 -13.73
C VAL A 314 -8.26 -8.63 -13.25
N ALA A 315 -9.49 -8.93 -12.82
CA ALA A 315 -10.31 -8.01 -12.05
C ALA A 315 -10.01 -8.15 -10.56
N ASN A 316 -10.29 -7.11 -9.78
CA ASN A 316 -10.19 -7.15 -8.33
C ASN A 316 -11.52 -6.77 -7.66
N VAL A 317 -11.93 -7.58 -6.69
CA VAL A 317 -12.99 -7.25 -5.73
C VAL A 317 -12.35 -7.04 -4.37
N GLY A 318 -12.27 -5.79 -3.94
CA GLY A 318 -11.47 -5.37 -2.79
C GLY A 318 -12.31 -4.96 -1.59
N LEU A 319 -12.03 -5.57 -0.45
CA LEU A 319 -12.56 -5.17 0.86
C LEU A 319 -11.95 -3.81 1.26
N MET A 320 -12.76 -2.76 1.38
CA MET A 320 -12.24 -1.43 1.73
C MET A 320 -13.23 -0.53 2.48
N ALA A 321 -14.52 -0.90 2.52
CA ALA A 321 -15.55 -0.06 3.12
C ALA A 321 -15.22 0.25 4.58
N GLN A 322 -15.49 1.49 5.02
CA GLN A 322 -15.31 1.94 6.40
C GLN A 322 -13.86 1.82 6.92
N LYS A 323 -12.87 2.04 6.05
CA LYS A 323 -11.43 1.97 6.36
C LYS A 323 -11.02 0.58 6.87
N ALA A 324 -11.45 -0.47 6.16
CA ALA A 324 -11.12 -1.84 6.51
C ALA A 324 -9.60 -2.05 6.62
N GLU A 325 -9.20 -2.85 7.62
CA GLU A 325 -7.85 -3.39 7.81
C GLU A 325 -6.79 -2.29 8.06
N GLU A 326 -5.61 -2.38 7.43
CA GLU A 326 -4.47 -1.49 7.68
C GLU A 326 -4.75 -0.02 7.35
N TYR A 327 -5.70 0.27 6.46
CA TYR A 327 -6.00 1.65 6.06
C TYR A 327 -6.79 2.40 7.14
N GLY A 328 -7.34 1.66 8.12
CA GLY A 328 -7.92 2.19 9.34
C GLY A 328 -6.95 2.30 10.51
N SER A 329 -5.73 1.73 10.41
CA SER A 329 -4.86 1.47 11.56
C SER A 329 -4.07 2.68 12.04
N HIS A 330 -4.04 3.79 11.30
CA HIS A 330 -3.16 4.92 11.63
C HIS A 330 -3.34 5.47 13.05
N PRO A 331 -4.58 5.63 13.57
CA PRO A 331 -4.79 6.08 14.95
C PRO A 331 -4.44 5.03 16.02
N THR A 332 -4.10 3.80 15.61
CA THR A 332 -3.83 2.61 16.43
C THR A 332 -2.50 1.96 16.05
N THR A 333 -1.56 2.77 15.54
CA THR A 333 -0.17 2.38 15.24
C THR A 333 0.77 3.21 16.10
N PHE A 334 1.72 2.57 16.79
CA PHE A 334 2.60 3.22 17.77
C PHE A 334 4.04 2.73 17.64
N GLU A 335 5.00 3.65 17.74
CA GLU A 335 6.39 3.31 18.03
C GLU A 335 6.55 3.12 19.53
N ILE A 336 7.13 2.00 19.95
CA ILE A 336 7.16 1.62 21.36
C ILE A 336 8.28 2.34 22.11
N PRO A 337 7.98 3.07 23.21
CA PRO A 337 8.97 3.92 23.87
C PRO A 337 9.95 3.17 24.78
N ALA A 338 9.55 2.00 25.28
CA ALA A 338 10.30 1.18 26.22
C ALA A 338 9.84 -0.28 26.15
N ASN A 339 10.62 -1.20 26.72
CA ASN A 339 10.19 -2.59 26.84
C ASN A 339 8.96 -2.70 27.74
N GLY A 340 8.02 -3.58 27.38
CA GLY A 340 6.79 -3.73 28.13
C GLY A 340 5.77 -4.62 27.45
N THR A 341 4.49 -4.36 27.71
CA THR A 341 3.37 -5.13 27.17
C THR A 341 2.25 -4.20 26.72
N ILE A 342 1.73 -4.44 25.51
CA ILE A 342 0.52 -3.79 25.03
C ILE A 342 -0.67 -4.71 25.23
N ARG A 343 -1.78 -4.12 25.70
CA ARG A 343 -3.08 -4.79 25.81
C ARG A 343 -4.15 -4.05 25.04
N TYR A 344 -4.96 -4.80 24.31
CA TYR A 344 -6.21 -4.34 23.72
C TYR A 344 -7.36 -4.77 24.64
N ILE A 345 -8.04 -3.81 25.28
CA ILE A 345 -9.08 -4.07 26.27
C ILE A 345 -10.43 -3.68 25.69
N VAL A 346 -11.36 -4.62 25.65
CA VAL A 346 -12.72 -4.43 25.12
C VAL A 346 -13.70 -3.95 26.20
N ALA A 347 -14.92 -3.61 25.81
CA ALA A 347 -15.86 -2.85 26.62
C ALA A 347 -16.25 -3.51 27.95
N ASN A 348 -16.28 -4.85 27.99
CA ASN A 348 -16.58 -5.62 29.20
C ASN A 348 -15.37 -5.79 30.15
N GLY A 349 -14.20 -5.25 29.79
CA GLY A 349 -12.96 -5.34 30.56
C GLY A 349 -12.07 -6.54 30.19
N ASP A 350 -12.49 -7.38 29.25
CA ASP A 350 -11.65 -8.49 28.78
C ASP A 350 -10.42 -7.95 28.02
N VAL A 351 -9.30 -8.64 28.17
CA VAL A 351 -8.13 -8.43 27.31
C VAL A 351 -8.35 -9.25 26.04
N LEU A 352 -8.60 -8.57 24.93
CA LEU A 352 -8.77 -9.21 23.63
C LEU A 352 -7.42 -9.71 23.10
N HIS A 353 -6.40 -8.86 23.15
CA HIS A 353 -5.04 -9.15 22.70
C HIS A 353 -4.01 -8.64 23.71
N GLU A 354 -2.92 -9.40 23.91
CA GLU A 354 -1.78 -9.03 24.74
C GLU A 354 -0.49 -9.40 24.02
N GLN A 355 0.44 -8.44 23.87
CA GLN A 355 1.72 -8.66 23.17
C GLN A 355 2.88 -8.00 23.93
N ALA A 356 3.95 -8.78 24.13
CA ALA A 356 5.21 -8.27 24.67
C ALA A 356 5.99 -7.53 23.59
N VAL A 357 6.42 -6.30 23.89
CA VAL A 357 7.06 -5.39 22.96
C VAL A 357 8.37 -4.82 23.52
N GLU A 358 9.28 -4.45 22.64
CA GLU A 358 10.57 -3.83 22.95
C GLU A 358 10.60 -2.39 22.48
N LYS A 359 11.52 -1.60 23.04
CA LYS A 359 11.75 -0.22 22.59
C LYS A 359 12.06 -0.18 21.09
N GLY A 360 11.38 0.71 20.37
CA GLY A 360 11.51 0.92 18.93
C GLY A 360 10.64 0.02 18.09
N ASP A 361 10.02 -1.03 18.67
CA ASP A 361 9.06 -1.85 17.93
C ASP A 361 7.94 -0.98 17.36
N ILE A 362 7.40 -1.42 16.23
CA ILE A 362 6.22 -0.78 15.64
C ILE A 362 5.05 -1.69 15.95
N TRP A 363 4.15 -1.28 16.83
CA TRP A 363 2.93 -2.02 17.14
C TRP A 363 1.75 -1.43 16.37
N ARG A 364 0.83 -2.30 15.92
CA ARG A 364 -0.36 -1.90 15.15
C ARG A 364 -1.56 -2.76 15.52
N SER A 365 -2.73 -2.12 15.57
CA SER A 365 -4.01 -2.80 15.49
C SER A 365 -4.83 -2.34 14.29
N SER A 366 -5.40 -3.31 13.59
CA SER A 366 -6.30 -3.15 12.45
C SER A 366 -7.68 -3.71 12.79
N SER A 367 -8.71 -3.30 12.05
CA SER A 367 -10.04 -3.87 12.23
C SER A 367 -10.85 -3.87 10.94
N VAL A 368 -11.78 -4.82 10.83
CA VAL A 368 -12.78 -4.84 9.76
C VAL A 368 -14.13 -5.26 10.32
N ARG A 369 -15.17 -4.52 9.95
CA ARG A 369 -16.53 -4.73 10.44
C ARG A 369 -17.24 -5.81 9.62
N LYS A 370 -18.14 -6.54 10.28
CA LYS A 370 -18.98 -7.59 9.69
C LYS A 370 -19.68 -7.17 8.38
N ALA A 371 -20.37 -6.03 8.39
CA ALA A 371 -21.18 -5.61 7.24
C ALA A 371 -20.34 -5.37 5.96
N PRO A 372 -19.18 -4.67 6.02
CA PRO A 372 -18.20 -4.64 4.93
C PRO A 372 -17.76 -6.01 4.41
N ILE A 373 -17.49 -6.99 5.29
CA ILE A 373 -17.07 -8.34 4.88
C ILE A 373 -18.18 -9.03 4.09
N GLU A 374 -19.42 -9.02 4.60
CA GLU A 374 -20.52 -9.69 3.92
C GLU A 374 -20.85 -9.05 2.57
N ASP A 375 -20.79 -7.72 2.47
CA ASP A 375 -20.95 -7.00 1.20
C ASP A 375 -19.83 -7.37 0.20
N TRP A 376 -18.59 -7.44 0.66
CA TRP A 376 -17.44 -7.83 -0.16
C TRP A 376 -17.57 -9.24 -0.73
N VAL A 377 -18.00 -10.22 0.08
CA VAL A 377 -18.27 -11.59 -0.38
C VAL A 377 -19.39 -11.60 -1.42
N ARG A 378 -20.51 -10.91 -1.16
CA ARG A 378 -21.63 -10.83 -2.11
C ARG A 378 -21.24 -10.12 -3.41
N LEU A 379 -20.36 -9.13 -3.36
CA LEU A 379 -19.80 -8.47 -4.54
C LEU A 379 -18.95 -9.44 -5.36
N GLY A 380 -18.11 -10.26 -4.70
CA GLY A 380 -17.35 -11.34 -5.32
C GLY A 380 -18.25 -12.36 -6.02
N ILE A 381 -19.32 -12.80 -5.36
CA ILE A 381 -20.35 -13.70 -5.92
C ILE A 381 -21.00 -13.08 -7.17
N SER A 382 -21.44 -11.83 -7.06
CA SER A 382 -22.07 -11.11 -8.18
C SER A 382 -21.13 -11.00 -9.38
N ARG A 383 -19.85 -10.70 -9.16
CA ARG A 383 -18.86 -10.54 -10.23
C ARG A 383 -18.54 -11.86 -10.92
N GLN A 384 -18.37 -12.94 -10.15
CA GLN A 384 -18.15 -14.29 -10.68
C GLN A 384 -19.36 -14.72 -11.53
N ALA A 385 -20.58 -14.51 -11.03
CA ALA A 385 -21.79 -14.85 -11.78
C ALA A 385 -21.95 -14.07 -13.09
N ALA A 386 -21.55 -12.79 -13.10
CA ALA A 386 -21.66 -11.93 -14.27
C ALA A 386 -20.64 -12.27 -15.38
N THR A 387 -19.51 -12.89 -15.04
CA THR A 387 -18.39 -13.07 -15.96
C THR A 387 -18.08 -14.54 -16.27
N GLY A 388 -18.39 -15.45 -15.35
CA GLY A 388 -17.97 -16.85 -15.42
C GLY A 388 -16.45 -17.04 -15.25
N SER A 389 -15.70 -15.99 -14.92
CA SER A 389 -14.24 -16.04 -14.74
C SER A 389 -13.87 -16.88 -13.51
N GLN A 390 -12.61 -17.35 -13.50
CA GLN A 390 -12.01 -17.89 -12.28
C GLN A 390 -12.14 -16.84 -11.16
N ALA A 391 -12.50 -17.25 -9.95
CA ALA A 391 -12.61 -16.36 -8.81
C ALA A 391 -11.89 -16.97 -7.60
N ILE A 392 -10.96 -16.22 -7.03
CA ILE A 392 -10.11 -16.67 -5.94
C ILE A 392 -10.20 -15.66 -4.81
N PHE A 393 -10.50 -16.11 -3.59
CA PHE A 393 -10.26 -15.35 -2.36
C PHE A 393 -8.79 -15.50 -1.98
N TRP A 394 -8.08 -14.38 -1.89
CA TRP A 394 -6.65 -14.32 -1.58
C TRP A 394 -6.50 -14.19 -0.08
N LEU A 395 -6.63 -15.32 0.62
CA LEU A 395 -6.63 -15.42 2.09
C LEU A 395 -5.71 -16.55 2.52
N ASP A 396 -4.74 -16.22 3.38
CA ASP A 396 -3.80 -17.17 3.96
C ASP A 396 -4.33 -17.70 5.29
N GLU A 397 -4.80 -18.95 5.32
CA GLU A 397 -5.31 -19.56 6.56
C GLU A 397 -4.29 -19.60 7.71
N THR A 398 -2.99 -19.44 7.42
CA THR A 398 -1.92 -19.39 8.43
C THR A 398 -1.70 -17.99 9.01
N ARG A 399 -2.32 -16.96 8.44
CA ARG A 399 -2.36 -15.60 8.98
C ARG A 399 -3.62 -15.45 9.84
N ALA A 400 -3.46 -14.97 11.08
CA ALA A 400 -4.54 -14.92 12.06
C ALA A 400 -5.77 -14.13 11.57
N HIS A 401 -5.54 -12.97 10.95
CA HIS A 401 -6.62 -12.15 10.38
C HIS A 401 -7.40 -12.86 9.27
N ASP A 402 -6.67 -13.38 8.28
CA ASP A 402 -7.25 -14.05 7.13
C ASP A 402 -8.04 -15.30 7.55
N ALA A 403 -7.58 -16.02 8.58
CA ALA A 403 -8.33 -17.13 9.18
C ALA A 403 -9.68 -16.69 9.77
N GLU A 404 -9.78 -15.50 10.37
CA GLU A 404 -11.06 -14.93 10.81
C GLU A 404 -11.94 -14.53 9.61
N LEU A 405 -11.38 -13.96 8.54
CA LEU A 405 -12.12 -13.64 7.32
C LEU A 405 -12.72 -14.90 6.68
N ILE A 406 -11.96 -16.00 6.61
CA ILE A 406 -12.42 -17.28 6.05
C ILE A 406 -13.69 -17.79 6.78
N LYS A 407 -13.80 -17.56 8.10
CA LYS A 407 -15.00 -17.93 8.89
C LYS A 407 -16.26 -17.18 8.47
N TYR A 408 -16.14 -16.03 7.81
CA TYR A 408 -17.27 -15.33 7.18
C TYR A 408 -17.48 -15.76 5.73
N VAL A 409 -16.40 -15.92 4.96
CA VAL A 409 -16.45 -16.25 3.53
C VAL A 409 -17.12 -17.60 3.30
N THR A 410 -16.63 -18.66 3.94
CA THR A 410 -17.07 -20.04 3.65
C THR A 410 -18.57 -20.23 3.89
N PRO A 411 -19.16 -19.85 5.05
CA PRO A 411 -20.59 -20.03 5.26
C PRO A 411 -21.48 -19.23 4.31
N ILE A 412 -21.04 -18.05 3.85
CA ILE A 412 -21.80 -17.25 2.88
C ILE A 412 -21.81 -17.95 1.53
N LEU A 413 -20.66 -18.47 1.06
CA LEU A 413 -20.58 -19.20 -0.21
C LEU A 413 -21.41 -20.49 -0.20
N GLU A 414 -21.42 -21.21 0.93
CA GLU A 414 -22.24 -22.41 1.13
C GLU A 414 -23.74 -22.09 1.14
N ALA A 415 -24.15 -21.05 1.87
CA ALA A 415 -25.55 -20.63 1.96
C ALA A 415 -26.12 -20.18 0.61
N GLU A 416 -25.29 -19.54 -0.23
CA GLU A 416 -25.64 -19.14 -1.60
C GLU A 416 -25.53 -20.29 -2.61
N GLY A 417 -25.01 -21.46 -2.20
CA GLY A 417 -24.88 -22.64 -3.06
C GLY A 417 -23.90 -22.46 -4.22
N VAL A 418 -22.84 -21.68 -4.01
CA VAL A 418 -21.85 -21.33 -5.06
C VAL A 418 -20.41 -21.64 -4.66
N ALA A 419 -20.18 -22.34 -3.55
CA ALA A 419 -18.84 -22.63 -3.03
C ALA A 419 -17.90 -23.31 -4.05
N ASP A 420 -18.44 -24.15 -4.94
CA ASP A 420 -17.69 -24.83 -6.00
C ASP A 420 -17.15 -23.89 -7.10
N LYS A 421 -17.62 -22.64 -7.15
CA LYS A 421 -17.19 -21.62 -8.12
C LYS A 421 -16.00 -20.79 -7.64
N PHE A 422 -15.58 -20.95 -6.39
CA PHE A 422 -14.54 -20.14 -5.77
C PHE A 422 -13.41 -21.02 -5.24
N GLN A 423 -12.21 -20.46 -5.26
CA GLN A 423 -11.07 -21.01 -4.54
C GLN A 423 -10.73 -20.05 -3.39
N ILE A 424 -10.19 -20.58 -2.29
CA ILE A 424 -9.57 -19.79 -1.23
C ILE A 424 -8.11 -20.23 -1.18
N LEU A 425 -7.19 -19.34 -1.52
CA LEU A 425 -5.76 -19.63 -1.64
C LEU A 425 -4.96 -18.54 -0.94
N ALA A 426 -3.85 -18.92 -0.32
CA ALA A 426 -2.89 -17.96 0.20
C ALA A 426 -2.32 -17.10 -0.97
N PRO A 427 -1.88 -15.85 -0.70
CA PRO A 427 -1.55 -14.89 -1.76
C PRO A 427 -0.50 -15.36 -2.76
N ARG A 428 0.47 -16.18 -2.34
CA ARG A 428 1.49 -16.76 -3.24
C ARG A 428 0.84 -17.71 -4.25
N GLU A 429 0.11 -18.69 -3.77
CA GLU A 429 -0.57 -19.71 -4.57
C GLU A 429 -1.63 -19.07 -5.48
N ALA A 430 -2.39 -18.10 -4.94
CA ALA A 430 -3.37 -17.33 -5.71
C ALA A 430 -2.70 -16.56 -6.87
N THR A 431 -1.52 -15.98 -6.64
CA THR A 431 -0.73 -15.31 -7.67
C THR A 431 -0.32 -16.28 -8.78
N ARG A 432 0.25 -17.43 -8.43
CA ARG A 432 0.67 -18.47 -9.39
C ARG A 432 -0.49 -18.89 -10.29
N VAL A 433 -1.59 -19.33 -9.68
CA VAL A 433 -2.78 -19.82 -10.41
C VAL A 433 -3.36 -18.72 -11.29
N THR A 434 -3.41 -17.48 -10.80
CA THR A 434 -3.91 -16.34 -11.58
C THR A 434 -3.05 -16.07 -12.81
N LEU A 435 -1.72 -16.06 -12.66
CA LEU A 435 -0.78 -15.84 -13.75
C LEU A 435 -0.86 -16.97 -14.81
N GLU A 436 -1.01 -18.22 -14.37
CA GLU A 436 -1.25 -19.36 -15.26
C GLU A 436 -2.55 -19.19 -16.05
N THR A 437 -3.64 -18.83 -15.38
CA THR A 437 -4.94 -18.57 -16.03
C THR A 437 -4.84 -17.50 -17.10
N ILE A 438 -4.32 -16.31 -16.76
CA ILE A 438 -4.27 -15.20 -17.72
C ILE A 438 -3.29 -15.45 -18.87
N ARG A 439 -2.25 -16.27 -18.68
CA ARG A 439 -1.34 -16.64 -19.78
C ARG A 439 -2.05 -17.47 -20.85
N THR A 440 -3.11 -18.20 -20.51
CA THR A 440 -3.94 -18.94 -21.49
C THR A 440 -4.95 -18.05 -22.22
N GLY A 441 -5.05 -16.76 -21.87
CA GLY A 441 -6.05 -15.84 -22.40
C GLY A 441 -7.37 -15.80 -21.63
N ALA A 442 -7.50 -16.58 -20.55
CA ALA A 442 -8.67 -16.59 -19.69
C ALA A 442 -8.62 -15.48 -18.63
N ASP A 443 -9.79 -14.95 -18.26
CA ASP A 443 -9.91 -13.89 -17.25
C ASP A 443 -10.00 -14.49 -15.82
N SER A 444 -9.49 -13.77 -14.82
CA SER A 444 -9.55 -14.14 -13.40
C SER A 444 -10.03 -12.97 -12.52
N ILE A 445 -10.57 -13.28 -11.33
CA ILE A 445 -11.03 -12.32 -10.33
C ILE A 445 -10.27 -12.60 -9.04
N ALA A 446 -9.47 -11.62 -8.62
CA ALA A 446 -8.85 -11.59 -7.30
C ALA A 446 -9.80 -10.94 -6.29
N ILE A 447 -10.28 -11.71 -5.33
CA ILE A 447 -11.12 -11.23 -4.24
C ILE A 447 -10.23 -11.09 -3.01
N SER A 448 -9.91 -9.85 -2.60
CA SER A 448 -8.81 -9.59 -1.66
C SER A 448 -9.16 -8.56 -0.59
N GLY A 449 -8.34 -8.54 0.48
CA GLY A 449 -8.26 -7.44 1.43
C GLY A 449 -7.85 -6.10 0.78
N ASN A 450 -7.82 -5.04 1.57
CA ASN A 450 -7.64 -3.65 1.19
C ASN A 450 -6.24 -3.35 0.64
N VAL A 451 -5.19 -3.87 1.28
CA VAL A 451 -3.80 -3.69 0.81
C VAL A 451 -3.59 -4.42 -0.51
N LEU A 452 -4.00 -5.69 -0.60
CA LEU A 452 -3.91 -6.46 -1.84
C LEU A 452 -4.79 -5.87 -2.96
N ARG A 453 -5.96 -5.31 -2.64
CA ARG A 453 -6.75 -4.56 -3.63
C ARG A 453 -5.90 -3.47 -4.25
N ASP A 454 -5.21 -2.68 -3.43
CA ASP A 454 -4.34 -1.62 -3.91
C ASP A 454 -3.24 -2.19 -4.82
N TYR A 455 -2.49 -3.18 -4.32
CA TYR A 455 -1.33 -3.75 -5.02
C TYR A 455 -1.70 -4.45 -6.33
N LEU A 456 -2.76 -5.26 -6.33
CA LEU A 456 -3.18 -6.03 -7.50
C LEU A 456 -3.84 -5.15 -8.57
N THR A 457 -4.46 -4.03 -8.17
CA THR A 457 -5.03 -3.06 -9.12
C THR A 457 -4.01 -2.13 -9.75
N ASP A 458 -2.74 -2.19 -9.32
CA ASP A 458 -1.61 -1.65 -10.07
C ASP A 458 -0.84 -2.75 -10.81
N LEU A 459 -0.54 -3.87 -10.15
CA LEU A 459 0.24 -4.97 -10.72
C LEU A 459 -0.33 -5.46 -12.04
N PHE A 460 -1.54 -6.01 -12.04
CA PHE A 460 -2.08 -6.63 -13.25
C PHE A 460 -2.37 -5.62 -14.36
N PRO A 461 -2.97 -4.45 -14.09
CA PRO A 461 -3.16 -3.43 -15.13
C PRO A 461 -1.86 -2.91 -15.75
N ILE A 462 -0.78 -2.78 -14.98
CA ILE A 462 0.53 -2.40 -15.53
C ILE A 462 1.07 -3.50 -16.45
N LEU A 463 0.89 -4.77 -16.11
CA LEU A 463 1.31 -5.91 -16.95
C LEU A 463 0.42 -6.10 -18.19
N GLU A 464 -0.88 -5.78 -18.09
CA GLU A 464 -1.85 -6.01 -19.15
C GLU A 464 -2.00 -4.82 -20.11
N LEU A 465 -1.90 -3.60 -19.58
CA LEU A 465 -2.24 -2.35 -20.28
C LEU A 465 -1.06 -1.38 -20.34
N GLY A 466 0.04 -1.66 -19.63
CA GLY A 466 1.20 -0.78 -19.50
C GLY A 466 0.99 0.37 -18.52
N THR A 467 -0.20 0.48 -17.92
CA THR A 467 -0.59 1.52 -16.96
C THR A 467 -1.83 1.10 -16.16
N SER A 468 -1.90 1.50 -14.90
CA SER A 468 -3.09 1.37 -14.05
C SER A 468 -4.08 2.54 -14.15
N ALA A 469 -3.74 3.59 -14.92
CA ALA A 469 -4.59 4.77 -15.07
C ALA A 469 -5.87 4.51 -15.88
N LYS A 470 -5.93 3.42 -16.66
CA LYS A 470 -7.01 3.12 -17.61
C LYS A 470 -7.95 2.02 -17.09
N MET A 471 -8.36 2.15 -15.84
CA MET A 471 -9.15 1.15 -15.12
C MET A 471 -10.53 1.70 -14.77
N LEU A 472 -11.53 0.82 -14.81
CA LEU A 472 -12.80 1.06 -14.13
C LEU A 472 -12.60 0.84 -12.65
N SER A 473 -13.06 1.78 -11.83
CA SER A 473 -13.03 1.70 -10.38
C SER A 473 -14.42 2.06 -9.84
N ILE A 474 -15.20 1.02 -9.58
CA ILE A 474 -16.61 1.12 -9.20
C ILE A 474 -16.71 0.80 -7.71
N VAL A 475 -17.46 1.63 -6.99
CA VAL A 475 -17.78 1.42 -5.58
C VAL A 475 -19.29 1.37 -5.45
N LYS A 476 -19.82 0.17 -5.21
CA LYS A 476 -21.23 0.01 -4.86
C LYS A 476 -21.38 0.43 -3.41
N LEU A 477 -22.02 1.57 -3.19
CA LEU A 477 -22.21 2.10 -1.84
C LEU A 477 -23.16 1.18 -1.08
N MET A 478 -22.86 0.92 0.18
CA MET A 478 -23.63 -0.03 1.01
C MET A 478 -25.11 0.40 1.18
N GLN A 479 -25.43 1.68 0.97
CA GLN A 479 -26.80 2.22 1.00
C GLN A 479 -27.49 2.23 -0.37
N GLY A 480 -26.95 1.54 -1.38
CA GLY A 480 -27.57 1.36 -2.70
C GLY A 480 -27.20 2.41 -3.76
N GLY A 481 -26.34 3.38 -3.44
CA GLY A 481 -25.76 4.30 -4.42
C GLY A 481 -24.55 3.70 -5.16
N GLY A 482 -24.00 4.46 -6.12
CA GLY A 482 -22.78 4.09 -6.84
C GLY A 482 -21.80 5.26 -6.90
N MET A 483 -20.53 4.97 -6.70
CA MET A 483 -19.42 5.90 -6.93
C MET A 483 -18.48 5.31 -7.98
N PHE A 484 -18.03 6.15 -8.92
CA PHE A 484 -17.25 5.75 -10.09
C PHE A 484 -15.98 6.59 -10.12
N GLU A 485 -14.88 6.04 -9.61
CA GLU A 485 -13.57 6.68 -9.67
C GLU A 485 -13.04 6.58 -11.11
N THR A 486 -12.59 7.71 -11.67
CA THR A 486 -12.14 7.80 -13.06
C THR A 486 -10.73 7.25 -13.28
N GLY A 487 -9.98 7.01 -12.21
CA GLY A 487 -8.64 6.44 -12.25
C GLY A 487 -8.08 6.22 -10.85
N ALA A 488 -6.97 5.49 -10.76
CA ALA A 488 -6.30 5.18 -9.49
C ALA A 488 -5.10 6.09 -9.17
N GLY A 489 -4.64 6.89 -10.14
CA GLY A 489 -3.46 7.76 -10.01
C GLY A 489 -3.73 9.13 -9.37
N GLY A 490 -2.68 9.94 -9.25
CA GLY A 490 -2.75 11.33 -8.78
C GLY A 490 -3.13 12.34 -9.88
N SER A 491 -3.16 13.63 -9.54
CA SER A 491 -3.55 14.74 -10.44
C SER A 491 -2.47 15.22 -11.43
N ALA A 492 -1.39 14.46 -11.60
CA ALA A 492 -0.33 14.66 -12.60
C ALA A 492 0.19 16.12 -12.73
N PRO A 493 0.90 16.69 -11.73
CA PRO A 493 1.34 18.09 -11.75
C PRO A 493 2.20 18.48 -12.96
N LYS A 494 2.98 17.54 -13.51
CA LYS A 494 3.77 17.75 -14.74
C LYS A 494 2.93 18.00 -15.99
N HIS A 495 1.63 17.64 -15.98
CA HIS A 495 0.71 17.94 -17.09
C HIS A 495 0.26 19.40 -17.03
N VAL A 496 0.04 19.93 -15.81
CA VAL A 496 -0.30 21.34 -15.60
C VAL A 496 0.87 22.25 -15.99
N GLN A 497 2.10 21.88 -15.62
CA GLN A 497 3.30 22.62 -16.02
C GLN A 497 3.39 22.77 -17.54
N GLN A 498 3.24 21.67 -18.29
CA GLN A 498 3.23 21.69 -19.76
C GLN A 498 2.06 22.53 -20.33
N LEU A 499 0.87 22.43 -19.74
CA LEU A 499 -0.27 23.25 -20.15
C LEU A 499 0.04 24.75 -19.98
N VAL A 500 0.64 25.15 -18.85
CA VAL A 500 0.98 26.56 -18.59
C VAL A 500 2.11 27.04 -19.50
N GLU A 501 3.14 26.21 -19.73
CA GLU A 501 4.33 26.58 -20.51
C GLU A 501 4.07 26.63 -22.02
N GLU A 502 3.32 25.66 -22.56
CA GLU A 502 3.18 25.48 -24.01
C GLU A 502 1.74 25.21 -24.49
N ASN A 503 0.74 25.37 -23.64
CA ASN A 503 -0.68 25.15 -23.96
C ASN A 503 -0.97 23.73 -24.51
N HIS A 504 -0.26 22.72 -24.00
CA HIS A 504 -0.47 21.31 -24.33
C HIS A 504 -0.84 20.51 -23.07
N LEU A 505 -2.06 19.99 -23.02
CA LEU A 505 -2.53 19.12 -21.94
C LEU A 505 -2.52 17.66 -22.39
N ARG A 506 -1.52 16.89 -21.94
CA ARG A 506 -1.40 15.45 -22.21
C ARG A 506 -2.19 14.55 -21.23
N TRP A 507 -3.23 15.08 -20.61
CA TRP A 507 -4.13 14.30 -19.75
C TRP A 507 -4.97 13.33 -20.59
N ASP A 508 -5.10 12.08 -20.13
CA ASP A 508 -5.89 11.05 -20.80
C ASP A 508 -7.23 10.85 -20.06
N SER A 509 -8.30 11.48 -20.59
CA SER A 509 -9.66 11.41 -20.04
C SER A 509 -10.38 10.06 -20.29
N LEU A 510 -9.72 9.03 -20.81
CA LEU A 510 -10.36 7.74 -21.09
C LEU A 510 -11.06 7.14 -19.86
N GLY A 511 -10.45 7.30 -18.68
CA GLY A 511 -11.02 6.86 -17.42
C GLY A 511 -12.33 7.58 -17.05
N GLU A 512 -12.44 8.88 -17.36
CA GLU A 512 -13.68 9.65 -17.17
C GLU A 512 -14.80 9.14 -18.07
N PHE A 513 -14.50 8.82 -19.33
CA PHE A 513 -15.50 8.27 -20.26
C PHE A 513 -15.98 6.88 -19.82
N CYS A 514 -15.05 6.02 -19.41
CA CYS A 514 -15.38 4.68 -18.94
C CYS A 514 -16.22 4.72 -17.66
N ALA A 515 -15.87 5.59 -16.70
CA ALA A 515 -16.64 5.80 -15.48
C ALA A 515 -18.05 6.35 -15.77
N LEU A 516 -18.19 7.26 -16.75
CA LEU A 516 -19.49 7.79 -17.17
C LEU A 516 -20.39 6.70 -17.78
N GLY A 517 -19.84 5.84 -18.64
CA GLY A 517 -20.57 4.72 -19.23
C GLY A 517 -21.12 3.77 -18.15
N GLU A 518 -20.27 3.37 -17.20
CA GLU A 518 -20.67 2.52 -16.06
C GLU A 518 -21.67 3.24 -15.13
N SER A 519 -21.53 4.55 -14.92
CA SER A 519 -22.47 5.34 -14.11
C SER A 519 -23.87 5.37 -14.73
N LEU A 520 -23.96 5.55 -16.05
CA LEU A 520 -25.21 5.52 -16.79
C LEU A 520 -25.83 4.12 -16.83
N GLY A 521 -25.00 3.08 -16.96
CA GLY A 521 -25.41 1.68 -16.86
C GLY A 521 -25.99 1.37 -15.48
N PHE A 522 -25.29 1.76 -14.41
CA PHE A 522 -25.78 1.62 -13.04
C PHE A 522 -27.10 2.35 -12.83
N LEU A 523 -27.23 3.60 -13.30
CA LEU A 523 -28.49 4.35 -13.21
C LEU A 523 -29.64 3.61 -13.91
N ALA A 524 -29.37 3.01 -15.08
CA ALA A 524 -30.35 2.23 -15.81
C ALA A 524 -30.79 0.98 -15.04
N ASP A 525 -29.84 0.24 -14.47
CA ASP A 525 -30.10 -0.99 -13.71
C ASP A 525 -30.93 -0.70 -12.45
N VAL A 526 -30.58 0.36 -11.71
CA VAL A 526 -31.25 0.66 -10.42
C VAL A 526 -32.60 1.37 -10.58
N THR A 527 -32.84 2.07 -11.69
CA THR A 527 -34.10 2.83 -11.90
C THR A 527 -34.97 2.31 -13.04
N GLY A 528 -34.49 1.36 -13.84
CA GLY A 528 -35.14 0.95 -15.09
C GLY A 528 -35.09 2.01 -16.20
N ASN A 529 -34.16 2.96 -16.12
CA ASN A 529 -34.08 4.08 -17.08
C ASN A 529 -33.44 3.65 -18.41
N SER A 530 -34.30 3.32 -19.38
CA SER A 530 -33.87 2.88 -20.72
C SER A 530 -33.07 3.93 -21.50
N LYS A 531 -33.26 5.24 -21.26
CA LYS A 531 -32.45 6.28 -21.91
C LYS A 531 -31.03 6.28 -21.37
N ALA A 532 -30.86 6.08 -20.06
CA ALA A 532 -29.54 5.95 -19.44
C ALA A 532 -28.80 4.72 -20.00
N ALA A 533 -29.49 3.59 -20.18
CA ALA A 533 -28.90 2.38 -20.79
C ALA A 533 -28.36 2.65 -22.20
N VAL A 534 -29.14 3.35 -23.04
CA VAL A 534 -28.73 3.70 -24.41
C VAL A 534 -27.51 4.62 -24.38
N LEU A 535 -27.50 5.63 -23.52
CA LEU A 535 -26.36 6.54 -23.40
C LEU A 535 -25.11 5.81 -22.88
N GLY A 536 -25.24 4.97 -21.85
CA GLY A 536 -24.13 4.21 -21.30
C GLY A 536 -23.53 3.20 -22.27
N THR A 537 -24.33 2.66 -23.19
CA THR A 537 -23.85 1.77 -24.27
C THR A 537 -23.18 2.54 -25.41
N ALA A 538 -23.56 3.79 -25.63
CA ALA A 538 -23.05 4.62 -26.72
C ALA A 538 -21.73 5.32 -26.37
N VAL A 539 -21.48 5.59 -25.08
CA VAL A 539 -20.19 5.99 -24.52
C VAL A 539 -19.23 4.81 -24.59
#